data_AF-A0A652KR31-F1
#
_entry.id   AF-A0A652KR31-F1
#
_cell.length_a   1.000
_cell.length_b   1.000
_cell.length_c   1.000
_cell.angle_alpha   90.00
_cell.angle_beta   90.00
_cell.angle_gamma   90.00
#
_symmetry.space_group_name_H-M   'P 1'
#
loop_
_entity.id
_entity.type
_entity.pdbx_description
1 polymer ?
#
loop_
_entity_poly.entity_id
_entity_poly.type
_entity_poly.pdbx_seq_one_letter_code
_entity_poly.pdbx_strand_id
1 'polypeptide(L)'
;MTPTIKVRRLVAGAASAGLLAGGAALGLSGTASAAPAPASVTSTVTHDNDHRHHDRCVWKKGHWDKRWVPGHWEKKQVHHKTWHKGDGKHGHSHKGHWDHDRHYKWVYVPAHWDHYWVKGHWDCHHR
;
A
#
# COMPACT_ATOMS: atom_id res chain seq x y z
N MET A 1 29.55 12.80 33.45
CA MET A 1 30.30 12.59 32.20
C MET A 1 29.41 11.83 31.22
N THR A 2 29.08 12.43 30.08
CA THR A 2 28.18 11.89 29.04
C THR A 2 28.97 11.60 27.77
N PRO A 3 28.94 10.37 27.22
CA PRO A 3 29.39 10.14 25.86
C PRO A 3 28.21 10.22 24.89
N THR A 4 28.16 11.30 24.11
CA THR A 4 27.31 11.40 22.91
C THR A 4 28.05 10.73 21.74
N ILE A 5 27.52 9.63 21.21
CA ILE A 5 28.05 9.02 19.99
C ILE A 5 27.10 9.34 18.84
N LYS A 6 27.49 10.31 18.01
CA LYS A 6 26.86 10.60 16.71
C LYS A 6 27.51 9.72 15.65
N VAL A 7 26.76 8.82 15.03
CA VAL A 7 27.19 8.15 13.79
C VAL A 7 26.21 8.51 12.68
N ARG A 8 26.66 9.41 11.80
CA ARG A 8 26.08 9.62 10.47
C ARG A 8 26.61 8.52 9.55
N ARG A 9 25.72 7.75 8.91
CA ARG A 9 26.06 6.98 7.70
C ARG A 9 25.03 7.28 6.62
N LEU A 10 25.47 8.01 5.62
CA LEU A 10 24.88 8.08 4.29
C LEU A 10 25.23 6.78 3.54
N VAL A 11 24.37 6.30 2.64
CA VAL A 11 24.65 6.10 1.19
C VAL A 11 23.61 5.20 0.51
N ALA A 12 23.09 5.76 -0.58
CA ALA A 12 22.59 5.25 -1.87
C ALA A 12 21.75 3.97 -1.97
N GLY A 13 20.66 4.08 -2.73
CA GLY A 13 19.77 2.98 -3.09
C GLY A 13 20.02 2.38 -4.47
N ALA A 14 19.17 1.43 -4.81
CA ALA A 14 18.92 0.97 -6.18
C ALA A 14 17.45 0.51 -6.25
N ALA A 15 16.68 1.15 -7.12
CA ALA A 15 15.37 0.67 -7.54
C ALA A 15 15.55 -0.12 -8.85
N SER A 16 15.39 -1.43 -8.80
CA SER A 16 15.32 -2.28 -9.99
C SER A 16 13.84 -2.49 -10.36
N ALA A 17 13.38 -1.70 -11.33
CA ALA A 17 12.13 -1.96 -12.03
C ALA A 17 12.40 -3.01 -13.12
N GLY A 18 11.90 -4.23 -12.93
CA GLY A 18 11.88 -5.26 -13.96
C GLY A 18 10.56 -5.20 -14.73
N LEU A 19 10.60 -4.66 -15.96
CA LEU A 19 9.52 -4.78 -16.93
C LEU A 19 9.55 -6.21 -17.50
N LEU A 20 8.53 -7.02 -17.21
CA LEU A 20 8.27 -8.23 -17.98
C LEU A 20 7.30 -7.89 -19.10
N ALA A 21 7.88 -7.51 -20.25
CA ALA A 21 7.23 -7.55 -21.54
C ALA A 21 7.07 -9.02 -21.95
N GLY A 22 5.84 -9.48 -22.07
CA GLY A 22 5.51 -10.80 -22.58
C GLY A 22 4.27 -10.68 -23.45
N GLY A 23 4.46 -10.42 -24.74
CA GLY A 23 3.39 -10.42 -25.73
C GLY A 23 3.09 -11.84 -26.21
N ALA A 24 1.82 -12.13 -26.44
CA ALA A 24 1.38 -13.14 -27.42
C ALA A 24 -0.06 -12.87 -27.88
N ALA A 25 -0.16 -12.58 -29.18
CA ALA A 25 -1.20 -12.89 -30.17
C ALA A 25 -2.70 -12.67 -29.87
N LEU A 26 -3.31 -11.85 -30.74
CA LEU A 26 -4.75 -11.78 -31.00
C LEU A 26 -5.26 -13.10 -31.62
N GLY A 27 -6.43 -13.57 -31.19
CA GLY A 27 -7.15 -14.71 -31.78
C GLY A 27 -8.59 -14.79 -31.26
N LEU A 28 -9.54 -14.99 -32.18
CA LEU A 28 -10.98 -14.77 -32.09
C LEU A 28 -11.80 -15.65 -31.12
N SER A 29 -12.98 -15.12 -30.81
CA SER A 29 -14.29 -15.77 -30.57
C SER A 29 -14.56 -16.51 -29.24
N GLY A 30 -15.70 -16.16 -28.64
CA GLY A 30 -16.06 -16.43 -27.27
C GLY A 30 -16.52 -17.85 -26.96
N THR A 31 -16.21 -18.26 -25.74
CA THR A 31 -17.08 -19.04 -24.84
C THR A 31 -16.75 -18.61 -23.39
N ALA A 32 -17.74 -18.61 -22.51
CA ALA A 32 -17.65 -18.10 -21.15
C ALA A 32 -16.51 -18.77 -20.36
N SER A 33 -15.54 -17.98 -19.89
CA SER A 33 -14.46 -18.47 -19.02
C SER A 33 -14.93 -18.41 -17.57
N ALA A 34 -15.14 -19.59 -16.96
CA ALA A 34 -15.22 -19.69 -15.52
C ALA A 34 -13.86 -19.26 -14.93
N ALA A 35 -13.88 -18.38 -13.92
CA ALA A 35 -12.67 -17.92 -13.25
C ALA A 35 -11.84 -19.13 -12.77
N PRO A 36 -10.55 -19.24 -13.11
CA PRO A 36 -9.73 -20.34 -12.60
C PRO A 36 -9.68 -20.21 -11.09
N ALA A 37 -10.07 -21.28 -10.39
CA ALA A 37 -9.84 -21.40 -8.96
C ALA A 37 -8.33 -21.23 -8.70
N PRO A 38 -7.91 -20.50 -7.64
CA PRO A 38 -6.50 -20.39 -7.31
C PRO A 38 -5.95 -21.79 -7.07
N ALA A 39 -5.13 -22.27 -7.99
CA ALA A 39 -4.42 -23.52 -7.84
C ALA A 39 -3.56 -23.38 -6.57
N SER A 40 -3.83 -24.24 -5.58
CA SER A 40 -2.95 -24.40 -4.43
C SER A 40 -1.61 -24.90 -4.98
N VAL A 41 -0.64 -24.00 -5.07
CA VAL A 41 0.72 -24.34 -5.44
C VAL A 41 1.34 -25.14 -4.29
N THR A 42 1.15 -26.45 -4.31
CA THR A 42 1.96 -27.37 -3.50
C THR A 42 3.32 -27.44 -4.17
N SER A 43 4.24 -26.58 -3.75
CA SER A 43 5.65 -26.72 -4.10
C SER A 43 6.20 -27.94 -3.36
N THR A 44 6.12 -29.12 -3.97
CA THR A 44 6.96 -30.26 -3.59
C THR A 44 8.41 -29.87 -3.87
N VAL A 45 9.14 -29.51 -2.81
CA VAL A 45 10.59 -29.37 -2.88
C VAL A 45 11.15 -30.78 -3.03
N THR A 46 11.61 -31.11 -4.22
CA THR A 46 12.38 -32.32 -4.52
C THR A 46 13.61 -32.30 -3.62
N HIS A 47 13.61 -33.13 -2.57
CA HIS A 47 14.71 -33.27 -1.64
C HIS A 47 15.70 -34.30 -2.21
N ASP A 48 16.52 -33.86 -3.16
CA ASP A 48 17.60 -34.67 -3.72
C ASP A 48 18.95 -33.98 -3.51
N ASN A 49 19.71 -34.57 -2.59
CA ASN A 49 21.17 -34.65 -2.59
C ASN A 49 21.98 -33.33 -2.57
N ASP A 50 22.04 -32.65 -1.41
CA ASP A 50 23.31 -32.07 -0.95
C ASP A 50 23.33 -31.86 0.58
N HIS A 51 24.04 -32.75 1.27
CA HIS A 51 24.31 -32.63 2.69
C HIS A 51 25.34 -31.52 2.92
N ARG A 52 24.94 -30.34 3.44
CA ARG A 52 25.65 -29.65 4.56
C ARG A 52 25.22 -28.24 4.98
N HIS A 53 24.27 -27.53 4.35
CA HIS A 53 24.05 -26.11 4.71
C HIS A 53 22.60 -25.58 4.74
N HIS A 54 21.58 -26.41 4.52
CA HIS A 54 20.20 -25.97 4.33
C HIS A 54 19.39 -25.70 5.63
N ASP A 55 19.91 -26.07 6.79
CA ASP A 55 19.17 -25.98 8.08
C ASP A 55 19.09 -24.54 8.63
N ARG A 56 19.74 -23.58 7.97
CA ARG A 56 19.89 -22.20 8.46
C ARG A 56 18.83 -21.22 7.99
N CYS A 57 18.00 -21.63 7.03
CA CYS A 57 16.98 -20.79 6.42
C CYS A 57 15.60 -21.40 6.65
N VAL A 58 14.71 -20.66 7.29
CA VAL A 58 13.33 -21.08 7.54
C VAL A 58 12.39 -20.20 6.72
N TRP A 59 11.50 -20.82 5.94
CA TRP A 59 10.45 -20.07 5.26
C TRP A 59 9.42 -19.57 6.27
N LYS A 60 9.23 -18.24 6.33
CA LYS A 60 8.19 -17.61 7.13
C LYS A 60 6.99 -17.31 6.24
N LYS A 61 5.82 -17.84 6.58
CA LYS A 61 4.57 -17.51 5.89
C LYS A 61 4.23 -16.03 6.12
N GLY A 62 3.66 -15.39 5.10
CA GLY A 62 3.15 -14.04 5.24
C GLY A 62 2.08 -13.94 6.32
N HIS A 63 2.10 -12.83 7.07
CA HIS A 63 1.22 -12.61 8.21
C HIS A 63 0.90 -11.13 8.37
N TRP A 64 -0.19 -10.84 9.10
CA TRP A 64 -0.49 -9.49 9.55
C TRP A 64 0.38 -9.15 10.73
N ASP A 65 1.05 -8.01 10.66
CA ASP A 65 1.83 -7.45 11.75
C ASP A 65 1.31 -6.04 12.09
N LYS A 66 1.68 -5.56 13.27
CA LYS A 66 1.31 -4.24 13.79
C LYS A 66 2.56 -3.40 13.93
N ARG A 67 2.50 -2.16 13.43
CA ARG A 67 3.54 -1.15 13.71
C ARG A 67 2.93 0.04 14.42
N TRP A 68 3.71 0.62 15.32
CA TRP A 68 3.35 1.85 15.98
C TRP A 68 3.66 3.03 15.06
N VAL A 69 2.65 3.83 14.73
CA VAL A 69 2.81 5.05 13.94
C VAL A 69 2.79 6.24 14.90
N PRO A 70 3.88 7.03 15.00
CA PRO A 70 3.86 8.23 15.81
C PRO A 70 2.85 9.25 15.27
N GLY A 71 2.30 10.06 16.16
CA GLY A 71 1.38 11.11 15.78
C GLY A 71 2.05 12.10 14.82
N HIS A 72 1.31 12.53 13.80
CA HIS A 72 1.85 13.37 12.74
C HIS A 72 0.77 14.30 12.17
N TRP A 73 1.23 15.31 11.43
CA TRP A 73 0.35 16.25 10.74
C TRP A 73 0.08 15.76 9.32
N GLU A 74 -1.18 15.64 8.97
CA GLU A 74 -1.62 15.29 7.61
C GLU A 74 -2.35 16.47 6.96
N LYS A 75 -2.09 16.68 5.67
CA LYS A 75 -2.84 17.65 4.86
C LYS A 75 -4.07 16.96 4.30
N LYS A 76 -5.25 17.23 4.87
CA LYS A 76 -6.52 16.66 4.40
C LYS A 76 -7.28 17.65 3.53
N GLN A 77 -7.88 17.15 2.45
CA GLN A 77 -8.82 17.92 1.65
C GLN A 77 -10.18 17.89 2.35
N VAL A 78 -10.70 19.07 2.67
CA VAL A 78 -12.02 19.25 3.26
C VAL A 78 -12.94 19.79 2.18
N HIS A 79 -14.13 19.20 2.09
CA HIS A 79 -15.17 19.61 1.16
C HIS A 79 -16.32 20.24 1.95
N HIS A 80 -16.63 21.49 1.65
CA HIS A 80 -17.77 22.21 2.21
C HIS A 80 -18.82 22.41 1.12
N LYS A 81 -20.10 22.27 1.48
CA LYS A 81 -21.22 22.40 0.54
C LYS A 81 -22.23 23.39 1.10
N THR A 82 -22.39 24.51 0.42
CA THR A 82 -23.28 25.60 0.84
C THR A 82 -24.43 25.73 -0.14
N TRP A 83 -25.66 25.84 0.37
CA TRP A 83 -26.83 26.13 -0.47
C TRP A 83 -27.11 27.62 -0.48
N HIS A 84 -27.14 28.22 -1.68
CA HIS A 84 -27.56 29.60 -1.86
C HIS A 84 -29.01 29.62 -2.30
N LYS A 85 -29.89 30.13 -1.44
CA LYS A 85 -31.29 30.37 -1.79
C LYS A 85 -31.34 31.44 -2.87
N GLY A 86 -32.04 31.18 -3.96
CA GLY A 86 -32.34 32.21 -4.95
C GLY A 86 -33.43 33.12 -4.40
N ASP A 87 -33.09 34.34 -4.01
CA ASP A 87 -34.02 35.41 -3.74
C ASP A 87 -33.97 36.44 -4.87
N GLY A 88 -35.15 36.69 -5.45
CA GLY A 88 -35.31 37.65 -6.53
C GLY A 88 -35.76 39.00 -5.99
N LYS A 89 -35.19 40.10 -6.49
CA LYS A 89 -35.82 41.42 -6.37
C LYS A 89 -36.61 41.72 -7.65
N HIS A 90 -37.77 42.35 -7.51
CA HIS A 90 -38.67 42.74 -8.62
C HIS A 90 -39.39 41.61 -9.39
N GLY A 91 -39.83 40.55 -8.69
CA GLY A 91 -40.79 39.58 -9.25
C GLY A 91 -40.20 38.45 -10.11
N HIS A 92 -38.88 38.42 -10.33
CA HIS A 92 -38.21 37.29 -10.98
C HIS A 92 -37.66 36.32 -9.93
N SER A 93 -38.20 35.10 -9.87
CA SER A 93 -37.64 34.05 -9.01
C SER A 93 -36.43 33.39 -9.68
N HIS A 94 -35.29 33.37 -8.99
CA HIS A 94 -34.11 32.62 -9.42
C HIS A 94 -34.09 31.25 -8.73
N LYS A 95 -33.64 30.21 -9.44
CA LYS A 95 -33.38 28.90 -8.80
C LYS A 95 -32.16 29.02 -7.90
N GLY A 96 -32.24 28.48 -6.68
CA GLY A 96 -31.09 28.36 -5.81
C GLY A 96 -30.03 27.44 -6.42
N HIS A 97 -28.79 27.57 -5.96
CA HIS A 97 -27.66 26.77 -6.43
C HIS A 97 -26.81 26.26 -5.27
N TRP A 98 -26.08 25.18 -5.53
CA TRP A 98 -25.09 24.64 -4.61
C TRP A 98 -23.71 25.21 -4.94
N ASP A 99 -23.02 25.70 -3.92
CA ASP A 99 -21.60 25.99 -3.99
C ASP A 99 -20.79 24.87 -3.32
N HIS A 100 -19.63 24.58 -3.89
CA HIS A 100 -18.77 23.45 -3.55
C HIS A 100 -17.34 23.93 -3.33
N ASP A 101 -17.00 24.19 -2.07
CA ASP A 101 -15.67 24.64 -1.70
C ASP A 101 -14.78 23.46 -1.32
N ARG A 102 -13.60 23.38 -1.93
CA ARG A 102 -12.55 22.43 -1.56
C ARG A 102 -11.32 23.18 -1.13
N HIS A 103 -10.91 22.98 0.12
CA HIS A 103 -9.67 23.54 0.63
C HIS A 103 -8.90 22.51 1.43
N TYR A 104 -7.61 22.75 1.61
CA TYR A 104 -6.76 21.88 2.40
C TYR A 104 -6.63 22.41 3.81
N LYS A 105 -6.73 21.51 4.79
CA LYS A 105 -6.50 21.81 6.20
C LYS A 105 -5.48 20.83 6.77
N TRP A 106 -4.55 21.33 7.56
CA TRP A 106 -3.67 20.49 8.35
C TRP A 106 -4.43 19.94 9.55
N VAL A 107 -4.45 18.62 9.69
CA VAL A 107 -5.11 17.92 10.79
C VAL A 107 -4.07 17.09 11.51
N TYR A 108 -4.05 17.19 12.84
CA TYR A 108 -3.21 16.34 13.67
C TYR A 108 -3.84 14.96 13.80
N VAL A 109 -3.08 13.93 13.42
CA VAL A 109 -3.48 12.53 13.59
C VAL A 109 -2.73 11.97 14.80
N PRO A 110 -3.45 11.57 15.87
CA PRO A 110 -2.83 10.94 17.02
C PRO A 110 -2.07 9.66 16.65
N ALA A 111 -1.12 9.30 17.51
CA ALA A 111 -0.39 8.04 17.36
C ALA A 111 -1.37 6.86 17.42
N HIS A 112 -1.17 5.88 16.54
CA HIS A 112 -2.06 4.73 16.42
C HIS A 112 -1.29 3.48 15.94
N TRP A 113 -1.93 2.33 16.11
CA TRP A 113 -1.45 1.07 15.55
C TRP A 113 -1.93 0.94 14.11
N ASP A 114 -1.00 0.71 13.20
CA ASP A 114 -1.30 0.41 11.80
C ASP A 114 -1.03 -1.08 11.53
N HIS A 115 -1.94 -1.71 10.80
CA HIS A 115 -1.85 -3.11 10.43
C HIS A 115 -1.29 -3.21 9.01
N TYR A 116 -0.23 -3.98 8.84
CA TYR A 116 0.34 -4.20 7.51
C TYR A 116 0.62 -5.68 7.28
N TRP A 117 0.59 -6.07 6.01
CA TRP A 117 0.86 -7.44 5.60
C TRP A 117 2.36 -7.61 5.35
N VAL A 118 2.99 -8.49 6.12
CA VAL A 118 4.36 -8.95 5.89
C VAL A 118 4.32 -10.05 4.84
N LYS A 119 5.01 -9.84 3.71
CA LYS A 119 5.16 -10.89 2.69
C LYS A 119 5.99 -12.04 3.25
N GLY A 120 5.66 -13.26 2.85
CA GLY A 120 6.47 -14.43 3.20
C GLY A 120 7.89 -14.28 2.68
N HIS A 121 8.87 -14.66 3.49
CA HIS A 121 10.29 -14.52 3.18
C HIS A 121 11.09 -15.68 3.78
N TRP A 122 12.27 -15.93 3.22
CA TRP A 122 13.26 -16.82 3.82
C TRP A 122 14.00 -16.06 4.91
N ASP A 123 13.93 -16.57 6.13
CA ASP A 123 14.66 -16.05 7.29
C ASP A 123 15.91 -16.92 7.49
N CYS A 124 17.07 -16.38 7.11
CA CYS A 124 18.35 -17.07 7.18
C CYS A 124 19.19 -16.51 8.32
N HIS A 125 19.57 -17.36 9.29
CA HIS A 125 20.44 -16.94 10.38
C HIS A 125 21.92 -17.09 9.99
N HIS A 126 22.65 -15.98 10.06
CA HIS A 126 24.11 -15.96 10.02
C HIS A 126 24.64 -15.91 11.46
N ARG A 127 25.57 -16.82 11.80
CA ARG A 127 26.32 -16.79 13.07
C ARG A 127 27.37 -15.69 13.04
#